data_AF-A0A421JCH9-F1
#
_entry.id   AF-A0A421JCH9-F1
#
_cell.length_a   1.000
_cell.length_b   1.000
_cell.length_c   1.000
_cell.angle_alpha   90.00
_cell.angle_beta   90.00
_cell.angle_gamma   90.00
#
_symmetry.space_group_name_H-M   'P 1'
#
loop_
_entity.id
_entity.type
_entity.pdbx_description
1 polymer ?
#
loop_
_entity_poly.entity_id
_entity_poly.type
_entity_poly.pdbx_seq_one_letter_code
_entity_poly.pdbx_strand_id
1 'polypeptide(L)'
;MPRRQSTAPTQPVVGTIDIGTTSARAILFSQEGIEIAKHQIEYSTSASEAPAESKNKEQFRRRSSLMRHNEPIFTSEGIAISISDDVEIENNRASVGPTLRFPQPGWSECMPVHVLANAVQCLVACLITLRKVNQNPDLKIKYKVKALGIANMRETTIVWSKRTGKPLSNGITWTDTRTAEIVQHLEKMTDEDRKEELKHKTGLPLSTYFSAAKLRWLLDNDDTIREEYEKGDGNLMFGTVDTWLIYHLSKERSFVSDVTNASRTYFMDLETKDYDDDLLDFWGIDPTKICLPKIVSSSEHYGSFAAPNLSNLGFHNKITPEAYEILKTITGVPICGCLGDQSASLVGQLAFRAGSAKCTYGTGCFLLYNTGTRKLISDHGTLTTLGFWFPTLEGDDSHPHYALEGSIAVAGSIIQWLRDNLKLIENAKDIGPLASQVDNSGGVVFIPAFSGMYAPYWDGGARGTIFGMTQYTSSSHIARAALEGVCFQVRAILRAMASDAGGSEDFLEEASSIQGSKRPLSKLAVDGGMSKADEVLQIQADILGPCVDVKRAKISECTALGAAIAAGLSFKNPEDRIWKDLNDVVEKIDGPTDAQNSFKAKLPDNDRRTMWKRWENAVSRAKGWLDDV
;
A
#
# COMPACT_ATOMS: atom_id res chain seq x y z
N MET A 1 31.09 32.66 19.45
CA MET A 1 32.05 31.83 18.68
C MET A 1 31.52 31.66 17.27
N PRO A 2 32.32 31.90 16.22
CA PRO A 2 31.87 31.65 14.85
C PRO A 2 31.64 30.14 14.67
N ARG A 3 30.45 29.74 14.21
CA ARG A 3 30.14 28.34 13.85
C ARG A 3 31.15 27.90 12.79
N ARG A 4 32.11 27.03 13.14
CA ARG A 4 32.95 26.33 12.16
C ARG A 4 32.01 25.68 11.13
N GLN A 5 32.00 26.17 9.90
CA GLN A 5 31.41 25.45 8.78
C GLN A 5 32.23 24.17 8.61
N SER A 6 31.61 23.04 8.93
CA SER A 6 32.20 21.72 8.71
C SER A 6 32.39 21.52 7.21
N THR A 7 33.62 21.17 6.81
CA THR A 7 34.04 20.88 5.43
C THR A 7 33.74 19.44 4.99
N ALA A 8 32.89 18.73 5.75
CA ALA A 8 32.53 17.36 5.43
C ALA A 8 31.69 17.31 4.14
N PRO A 9 31.99 16.39 3.19
CA PRO A 9 31.17 16.19 2.01
C PRO A 9 29.73 15.83 2.40
N THR A 10 28.77 16.24 1.58
CA THR A 10 27.33 16.00 1.83
C THR A 10 26.79 14.96 0.86
N GLN A 11 26.18 13.90 1.38
CA GLN A 11 25.47 12.88 0.63
C GLN A 11 23.97 13.20 0.57
N PRO A 12 23.33 13.06 -0.60
CA PRO A 12 21.88 13.26 -0.70
C PRO A 12 21.11 12.11 -0.04
N VAL A 13 20.00 12.46 0.60
CA VAL A 13 18.98 11.50 1.07
C VAL A 13 17.63 11.86 0.44
N VAL A 14 16.76 10.87 0.31
CA VAL A 14 15.37 11.07 -0.13
C VAL A 14 14.46 10.98 1.08
N GLY A 15 13.61 11.98 1.29
CA GLY A 15 12.54 11.87 2.27
C GLY A 15 11.29 11.28 1.63
N THR A 16 10.55 10.47 2.37
CA THR A 16 9.25 9.96 1.91
C THR A 16 8.21 10.17 2.99
N ILE A 17 7.02 10.57 2.57
CA ILE A 17 5.80 10.53 3.38
C ILE A 17 5.00 9.31 2.91
N ASP A 18 4.71 8.40 3.83
CA ASP A 18 3.91 7.19 3.56
C ASP A 18 2.64 7.22 4.42
N ILE A 19 1.50 7.43 3.77
CA ILE A 19 0.19 7.55 4.40
C ILE A 19 -0.56 6.23 4.25
N GLY A 20 -0.44 5.37 5.24
CA GLY A 20 -1.19 4.13 5.32
C GLY A 20 -2.63 4.33 5.81
N THR A 21 -3.37 3.23 5.87
CA THR A 21 -4.76 3.23 6.36
C THR A 21 -4.86 3.48 7.86
N THR A 22 -3.92 2.95 8.66
CA THR A 22 -3.96 3.06 10.14
C THR A 22 -2.92 4.00 10.72
N SER A 23 -1.94 4.42 9.94
CA SER A 23 -0.83 5.26 10.40
C SER A 23 -0.29 6.15 9.30
N ALA A 24 0.36 7.24 9.71
CA ALA A 24 1.24 8.03 8.86
C ALA A 24 2.69 7.74 9.23
N ARG A 25 3.57 7.78 8.23
CA ARG A 25 5.01 7.57 8.40
C ARG A 25 5.79 8.58 7.59
N ALA A 26 7.00 8.88 8.06
CA ALA A 26 8.03 9.49 7.23
C ALA A 26 9.34 8.75 7.42
N ILE A 27 10.10 8.60 6.34
CA ILE A 27 11.37 7.90 6.33
C ILE A 27 12.36 8.69 5.47
N LEU A 28 13.63 8.73 5.87
CA LEU A 28 14.73 9.27 5.07
C LEU A 28 15.64 8.11 4.63
N PHE A 29 15.83 7.95 3.33
CA PHE A 29 16.66 6.88 2.76
C PHE A 29 17.97 7.43 2.18
N SER A 30 19.08 6.71 2.39
CA SER A 30 20.32 6.90 1.64
C SER A 30 20.23 6.27 0.23
N GLN A 31 21.26 6.47 -0.59
CA GLN A 31 21.36 5.85 -1.92
C GLN A 31 21.43 4.32 -1.84
N GLU A 32 21.94 3.76 -0.75
CA GLU A 32 22.01 2.32 -0.48
C GLU A 32 20.69 1.76 0.10
N GLY A 33 19.64 2.60 0.17
CA GLY A 33 18.35 2.23 0.76
C GLY A 33 18.36 2.12 2.29
N ILE A 34 19.41 2.64 2.96
CA ILE A 34 19.50 2.61 4.42
C ILE A 34 18.55 3.66 5.01
N GLU A 35 17.77 3.25 6.02
CA GLU A 35 16.92 4.13 6.81
C GLU A 35 17.77 5.03 7.73
N ILE A 36 17.96 6.29 7.35
CA ILE A 36 18.69 7.29 8.15
C ILE A 36 17.84 7.82 9.31
N ALA A 37 16.54 7.95 9.07
CA ALA A 37 15.56 8.33 10.07
C ALA A 37 14.19 7.76 9.69
N LYS A 38 13.41 7.40 10.70
CA LYS A 38 12.04 6.91 10.55
C LYS A 38 11.18 7.40 11.70
N HIS A 39 9.95 7.78 11.41
CA HIS A 39 8.94 8.08 12.42
C HIS A 39 7.56 7.64 11.95
N GLN A 40 6.76 7.10 12.86
CA GLN A 40 5.43 6.58 12.59
C GLN A 40 4.46 7.04 13.67
N ILE A 41 3.27 7.45 13.25
CA ILE A 41 2.16 7.84 14.12
C ILE A 41 0.96 6.98 13.75
N GLU A 42 0.49 6.16 14.68
CA GLU A 42 -0.79 5.47 14.56
C GLU A 42 -1.94 6.47 14.69
N TYR A 43 -2.95 6.31 13.85
CA TYR A 43 -4.14 7.14 13.87
C TYR A 43 -4.97 6.87 15.12
N SER A 44 -5.43 7.96 15.75
CA SER A 44 -6.52 7.88 16.72
C SER A 44 -7.78 7.35 16.04
N THR A 45 -8.55 6.50 16.74
CA THR A 45 -9.74 5.84 16.19
C THR A 45 -10.96 5.98 17.11
N SER A 46 -12.15 6.16 16.54
CA SER A 46 -13.39 6.17 17.32
C SER A 46 -13.73 4.81 17.95
N ALA A 47 -13.19 3.72 17.42
CA ALA A 47 -13.34 2.38 18.01
C ALA A 47 -12.66 2.23 19.38
N SER A 48 -11.63 3.04 19.63
CA SER A 48 -10.91 3.07 20.92
C SER A 48 -11.52 4.02 21.94
N GLU A 49 -12.43 4.91 21.51
CA GLU A 49 -13.16 5.84 22.36
C GLU A 49 -14.45 5.16 22.84
N ALA A 50 -14.67 5.08 24.15
CA ALA A 50 -15.87 4.47 24.69
C ALA A 50 -17.13 5.20 24.16
N PRO A 51 -18.24 4.50 23.86
CA PRO A 51 -19.49 5.13 23.47
C PRO A 51 -19.89 6.20 24.49
N ALA A 52 -20.50 7.29 24.04
CA ALA A 52 -20.84 8.45 24.88
C ALA A 52 -21.64 8.09 26.15
N GLU A 53 -22.30 6.92 26.17
CA GLU A 53 -23.14 6.40 27.26
C GLU A 53 -22.44 5.40 28.21
N SER A 54 -21.14 5.12 28.02
CA SER A 54 -20.40 4.14 28.83
C SER A 54 -19.98 4.68 30.21
N LYS A 55 -20.43 4.02 31.29
CA LYS A 55 -20.03 4.30 32.69
C LYS A 55 -18.57 3.95 33.03
N ASN A 56 -17.79 3.38 32.11
CA ASN A 56 -16.43 2.88 32.36
C ASN A 56 -15.33 3.69 31.63
N LYS A 57 -15.37 5.03 31.72
CA LYS A 57 -14.34 5.92 31.12
C LYS A 57 -12.91 5.66 31.62
N GLU A 58 -12.72 5.16 32.84
CA GLU A 58 -11.38 4.91 33.41
C GLU A 58 -10.70 3.65 32.86
N GLN A 59 -11.46 2.63 32.48
CA GLN A 59 -10.91 1.35 32.02
C GLN A 59 -10.36 1.45 30.59
N PHE A 60 -10.99 2.26 29.72
CA PHE A 60 -10.51 2.57 28.37
C PHE A 60 -9.31 3.53 28.39
N ARG A 61 -9.25 4.48 29.34
CA ARG A 61 -8.11 5.40 29.55
C ARG A 61 -6.79 4.69 29.79
N ARG A 62 -6.78 3.56 30.50
CA ARG A 62 -5.55 2.79 30.78
C ARG A 62 -4.97 2.05 29.57
N ARG A 63 -5.78 1.72 28.56
CA ARG A 63 -5.29 1.02 27.34
C ARG A 63 -4.56 1.96 26.37
N SER A 64 -4.99 3.22 26.25
CA SER A 64 -4.34 4.23 25.41
C SER A 64 -2.93 4.62 25.91
N SER A 65 -2.69 4.60 27.22
CA SER A 65 -1.37 4.93 27.80
C SER A 65 -0.32 3.83 27.70
N LEU A 66 -0.71 2.59 27.36
CA LEU A 66 0.18 1.43 27.31
C LEU A 66 0.87 1.22 25.95
N MET A 67 0.53 1.98 24.91
CA MET A 67 1.13 1.88 23.56
C MET A 67 2.26 2.90 23.29
N ARG A 68 2.89 3.47 24.31
CA ARG A 68 4.13 4.26 24.12
C ARG A 68 5.34 3.33 24.18
N HIS A 69 5.78 2.79 23.04
CA HIS A 69 7.06 2.09 22.97
C HIS A 69 8.18 3.02 22.48
N ASN A 70 9.01 3.44 23.43
CA ASN A 70 10.34 4.02 23.23
C ASN A 70 11.35 2.90 22.91
N GLU A 71 11.27 2.30 21.72
CA GLU A 71 12.39 1.48 21.24
C GLU A 71 13.44 2.39 20.57
N PRO A 72 14.72 2.33 20.98
CA PRO A 72 15.77 3.13 20.37
C PRO A 72 15.97 2.69 18.92
N ILE A 73 16.03 3.67 18.00
CA ILE A 73 16.44 3.43 16.61
C ILE A 73 17.97 3.45 16.60
N PHE A 74 18.57 2.43 15.99
CA PHE A 74 20.01 2.33 15.82
C PHE A 74 20.38 2.80 14.40
N THR A 75 21.40 3.66 14.29
CA THR A 75 21.98 3.97 12.97
C THR A 75 22.77 2.77 12.44
N SER A 76 23.13 2.79 11.15
CA SER A 76 24.02 1.79 10.52
C SER A 76 25.40 1.67 11.18
N GLU A 77 25.80 2.67 11.98
CA GLU A 77 27.03 2.66 12.79
C GLU A 77 26.81 2.18 14.23
N GLY A 78 25.62 1.67 14.56
CA GLY A 78 25.30 1.10 15.88
C GLY A 78 25.01 2.14 16.97
N ILE A 79 24.74 3.40 16.60
CA ILE A 79 24.43 4.46 17.58
C ILE A 79 22.97 4.33 18.00
N ALA A 80 22.74 3.95 19.26
CA ALA A 80 21.43 3.98 19.89
C ALA A 80 20.95 5.42 20.05
N ILE A 81 19.89 5.82 19.35
CA ILE A 81 19.23 7.10 19.57
C ILE A 81 18.00 6.83 20.43
N SER A 82 18.08 7.13 21.73
CA SER A 82 16.90 7.21 22.57
C SER A 82 16.10 8.46 22.18
N ILE A 83 14.92 8.24 21.61
CA ILE A 83 13.97 9.31 21.31
C ILE A 83 13.34 9.74 22.64
N SER A 84 13.93 10.72 23.28
CA SER A 84 13.22 11.55 24.26
C SER A 84 13.34 12.99 23.79
N ASP A 85 12.22 13.52 23.31
CA ASP A 85 11.80 14.93 23.21
C ASP A 85 10.67 14.95 22.17
N ASP A 86 9.49 14.53 22.61
CA ASP A 86 8.27 14.45 21.80
C ASP A 86 8.04 15.80 21.11
N VAL A 87 8.18 15.86 19.78
CA VAL A 87 7.51 16.93 19.01
C VAL A 87 6.05 16.54 18.94
N GLU A 88 5.33 16.80 20.03
CA GLU A 88 3.87 16.89 19.95
C GLU A 88 3.56 18.18 19.19
N ILE A 89 2.83 18.07 18.07
CA ILE A 89 2.02 19.20 17.59
C ILE A 89 0.93 19.37 18.65
N GLU A 90 1.23 20.11 19.73
CA GLU A 90 0.41 20.40 20.91
C GLU A 90 -0.82 19.49 21.05
N ASN A 91 -0.67 18.33 21.71
CA ASN A 91 -1.74 17.45 22.18
C ASN A 91 -3.07 17.48 21.36
N ASN A 92 -3.26 16.53 20.44
CA ASN A 92 -4.50 16.34 19.64
C ASN A 92 -5.82 16.22 20.45
N ARG A 93 -5.77 16.28 21.79
CA ARG A 93 -6.94 16.36 22.68
C ARG A 93 -7.86 17.56 22.40
N ALA A 94 -7.36 18.64 21.78
CA ALA A 94 -8.16 19.80 21.36
C ALA A 94 -8.73 19.67 19.94
N SER A 95 -8.41 18.59 19.22
CA SER A 95 -8.93 18.35 17.88
C SER A 95 -10.36 17.79 17.92
N VAL A 96 -11.16 18.11 16.90
CA VAL A 96 -12.56 17.70 16.77
C VAL A 96 -12.62 16.19 16.47
N GLY A 97 -12.28 15.32 17.42
CA GLY A 97 -12.39 13.86 17.31
C GLY A 97 -11.18 13.11 16.69
N PRO A 98 -11.29 11.78 16.51
CA PRO A 98 -10.18 10.94 16.07
C PRO A 98 -9.89 11.07 14.57
N THR A 99 -8.66 10.70 14.18
CA THR A 99 -8.21 10.72 12.77
C THR A 99 -9.00 9.76 11.90
N LEU A 100 -9.30 8.55 12.41
CA LEU A 100 -10.20 7.59 11.79
C LEU A 100 -11.51 7.49 12.57
N ARG A 101 -12.61 7.41 11.83
CA ARG A 101 -13.97 7.31 12.37
C ARG A 101 -14.71 6.16 11.73
N PHE A 102 -15.54 5.52 12.53
CA PHE A 102 -16.45 4.45 12.10
C PHE A 102 -17.88 4.81 12.51
N PRO A 103 -18.58 5.69 11.76
CA PRO A 103 -19.88 6.22 12.18
C PRO A 103 -20.98 5.16 12.23
N GLN A 104 -20.92 4.17 11.35
CA GLN A 104 -21.87 3.08 11.21
C GLN A 104 -21.14 1.77 10.85
N PRO A 105 -21.76 0.59 11.03
CA PRO A 105 -21.21 -0.67 10.53
C PRO A 105 -20.84 -0.57 9.04
N GLY A 106 -19.60 -0.95 8.71
CA GLY A 106 -19.09 -0.89 7.34
C GLY A 106 -18.67 0.51 6.85
N TRP A 107 -18.88 1.56 7.65
CA TRP A 107 -18.45 2.93 7.32
C TRP A 107 -17.10 3.23 7.95
N SER A 108 -16.19 3.82 7.18
CA SER A 108 -14.83 4.15 7.57
C SER A 108 -14.40 5.47 6.92
N GLU A 109 -14.17 6.47 7.74
CA GLU A 109 -13.81 7.83 7.33
C GLU A 109 -12.49 8.28 7.95
N CYS A 110 -11.77 9.17 7.27
CA CYS A 110 -10.59 9.84 7.81
C CYS A 110 -10.79 11.36 7.86
N MET A 111 -10.18 12.03 8.84
CA MET A 111 -10.13 13.49 8.88
C MET A 111 -8.95 14.00 8.03
N PRO A 112 -9.17 14.66 6.87
CA PRO A 112 -8.10 15.01 5.93
C PRO A 112 -6.99 15.87 6.55
N VAL A 113 -7.40 16.81 7.41
CA VAL A 113 -6.47 17.72 8.09
C VAL A 113 -5.62 17.00 9.13
N HIS A 114 -6.15 15.96 9.78
CA HIS A 114 -5.37 15.15 10.73
C HIS A 114 -4.35 14.28 9.99
N VAL A 115 -4.73 13.70 8.85
CA VAL A 115 -3.80 12.96 7.98
C VAL A 115 -2.63 13.85 7.56
N LEU A 116 -2.91 15.08 7.09
CA LEU A 116 -1.88 16.07 6.75
C LEU A 116 -1.01 16.46 7.96
N ALA A 117 -1.62 16.71 9.12
CA ALA A 117 -0.89 17.07 10.34
C ALA A 117 0.06 15.95 10.79
N ASN A 118 -0.40 14.69 10.77
CA ASN A 118 0.41 13.52 11.12
C ASN A 118 1.57 13.34 10.12
N ALA A 119 1.33 13.54 8.82
CA ALA A 119 2.38 13.52 7.80
C ALA A 119 3.51 14.53 8.11
N VAL A 120 3.11 15.78 8.42
CA VAL A 120 4.05 16.85 8.77
C VAL A 120 4.80 16.53 10.07
N GLN A 121 4.11 15.99 11.07
CA GLN A 121 4.73 15.62 12.34
C GLN A 121 5.80 14.54 12.16
N CYS A 122 5.49 13.48 11.40
CA CYS A 122 6.45 12.44 11.05
C CYS A 122 7.67 13.01 10.31
N LEU A 123 7.44 13.91 9.36
CA LEU A 123 8.53 14.55 8.62
C LEU A 123 9.41 15.40 9.54
N VAL A 124 8.83 16.22 10.42
CA VAL A 124 9.58 17.01 11.42
C VAL A 124 10.44 16.12 12.29
N ALA A 125 9.87 15.03 12.82
CA ALA A 125 10.60 14.08 13.67
C ALA A 125 11.81 13.48 12.92
N CYS A 126 11.64 13.10 11.66
CA CYS A 126 12.73 12.59 10.83
C CYS A 126 13.84 13.63 10.59
N LEU A 127 13.46 14.89 10.35
CA LEU A 127 14.42 15.98 10.16
C LEU A 127 15.19 16.33 11.44
N ILE A 128 14.56 16.19 12.61
CA ILE A 128 15.25 16.32 13.91
C ILE A 128 16.28 15.21 14.06
N THR A 129 15.91 13.96 13.77
CA THR A 129 16.83 12.83 13.78
C THR A 129 17.98 13.06 12.80
N LEU A 130 17.71 13.51 11.57
CA LEU A 130 18.74 13.86 10.58
C LEU A 130 19.71 14.92 11.12
N ARG A 131 19.17 15.96 11.77
CA ARG A 131 19.98 17.02 12.38
C ARG A 131 20.87 16.47 13.50
N LYS A 132 20.36 15.57 14.35
CA LYS A 132 21.13 14.91 15.41
C LYS A 132 22.25 14.05 14.81
N VAL A 133 21.95 13.25 13.79
CA VAL A 133 22.95 12.44 13.05
C VAL A 133 24.05 13.34 12.49
N ASN A 134 23.69 14.44 11.81
CA ASN A 134 24.64 15.40 11.24
C ASN A 134 25.45 16.21 12.26
N GLN A 135 25.10 16.16 13.54
CA GLN A 135 25.83 16.80 14.64
C GLN A 135 26.89 15.87 15.26
N ASN A 136 26.88 14.58 14.94
CA ASN A 136 27.91 13.65 15.40
C ASN A 136 29.29 14.09 14.88
N PRO A 137 30.27 14.41 15.76
CA PRO A 137 31.59 14.86 15.35
C PRO A 137 32.42 13.78 14.65
N ASP A 138 32.10 12.50 14.88
CA ASP A 138 32.80 11.36 14.27
C ASP A 138 32.30 11.06 12.84
N LEU A 139 31.17 11.65 12.46
CA LEU A 139 30.55 11.44 11.16
C LEU A 139 31.36 12.16 10.06
N LYS A 140 31.93 11.38 9.15
CA LYS A 140 32.80 11.88 8.07
C LYS A 140 32.02 12.53 6.92
N ILE A 141 30.73 12.23 6.79
CA ILE A 141 29.85 12.65 5.69
C ILE A 141 28.56 13.18 6.30
N LYS A 142 28.04 14.30 5.80
CA LYS A 142 26.74 14.83 6.23
C LYS A 142 25.64 14.45 5.26
N TYR A 143 24.41 14.37 5.74
CA TYR A 143 23.25 14.06 4.91
C TYR A 143 22.40 15.30 4.64
N LYS A 144 21.85 15.42 3.43
CA LYS A 144 20.90 16.49 3.08
C LYS A 144 19.76 15.95 2.25
N VAL A 145 18.53 16.31 2.62
CA VAL A 145 17.34 15.95 1.84
C VAL A 145 17.41 16.63 0.47
N LYS A 146 17.41 15.81 -0.59
CA LYS A 146 17.50 16.26 -1.98
C LYS A 146 16.16 16.23 -2.70
N ALA A 147 15.27 15.30 -2.33
CA ALA A 147 13.97 15.12 -2.94
C ALA A 147 12.97 14.54 -1.92
N LEU A 148 11.68 14.72 -2.19
CA LEU A 148 10.58 14.12 -1.43
C LEU A 148 9.69 13.23 -2.32
N GLY A 149 9.39 12.04 -1.81
CA GLY A 149 8.40 11.13 -2.35
C GLY A 149 7.13 11.07 -1.49
N ILE A 150 6.00 10.72 -2.10
CA ILE A 150 4.73 10.46 -1.43
C ILE A 150 4.25 9.06 -1.82
N ALA A 151 3.91 8.26 -0.81
CA ALA A 151 3.10 7.06 -0.96
C ALA A 151 1.83 7.20 -0.12
N ASN A 152 0.73 6.63 -0.58
CA ASN A 152 -0.55 6.78 0.11
C ASN A 152 -1.49 5.60 -0.11
N MET A 153 -2.40 5.38 0.85
CA MET A 153 -3.58 4.55 0.66
C MET A 153 -4.36 5.08 -0.54
N ARG A 154 -4.67 4.16 -1.45
CA ARG A 154 -5.38 4.44 -2.70
C ARG A 154 -6.89 4.57 -2.45
N GLU A 155 -7.62 4.96 -3.50
CA GLU A 155 -9.09 5.13 -3.59
C GLU A 155 -9.78 6.11 -2.61
N THR A 156 -9.18 6.37 -1.45
CA THR A 156 -9.73 7.20 -0.39
C THR A 156 -9.98 8.60 -0.93
N THR A 157 -11.24 9.02 -0.85
CA THR A 157 -11.76 10.20 -1.55
C THR A 157 -11.88 11.38 -0.60
N ILE A 158 -11.27 12.50 -0.97
CA ILE A 158 -11.31 13.77 -0.23
C ILE A 158 -11.89 14.85 -1.15
N VAL A 159 -12.80 15.66 -0.61
CA VAL A 159 -13.41 16.80 -1.29
C VAL A 159 -13.18 18.07 -0.49
N TRP A 160 -12.69 19.12 -1.15
CA TRP A 160 -12.36 20.39 -0.50
C TRP A 160 -12.69 21.60 -1.36
N SER A 161 -12.73 22.77 -0.73
CA SER A 161 -12.97 24.04 -1.43
C SER A 161 -11.66 24.57 -2.04
N LYS A 162 -11.69 24.89 -3.33
CA LYS A 162 -10.61 25.58 -4.06
C LYS A 162 -10.29 26.94 -3.48
N ARG A 163 -11.32 27.70 -3.10
CA ARG A 163 -11.18 29.05 -2.54
C ARG A 163 -10.47 29.05 -1.19
N THR A 164 -10.84 28.13 -0.31
CA THR A 164 -10.35 28.13 1.08
C THR A 164 -9.23 27.12 1.33
N GLY A 165 -9.13 26.07 0.52
CA GLY A 165 -8.31 24.89 0.76
C GLY A 165 -8.85 23.97 1.86
N LYS A 166 -9.98 24.28 2.49
CA LYS A 166 -10.53 23.50 3.61
C LYS A 166 -11.31 22.28 3.10
N PRO A 167 -11.18 21.11 3.74
CA PRO A 167 -12.06 19.98 3.43
C PRO A 167 -13.52 20.37 3.69
N LEU A 168 -14.42 19.91 2.84
CA LEU A 168 -15.86 20.15 3.00
C LEU A 168 -16.54 19.02 3.81
N SER A 169 -15.94 17.83 3.80
CA SER A 169 -16.38 16.66 4.56
C SER A 169 -15.19 15.88 5.12
N ASN A 170 -15.45 14.82 5.88
CA ASN A 170 -14.45 13.78 6.12
C ASN A 170 -14.13 13.06 4.79
N GLY A 171 -12.93 12.51 4.68
CA GLY A 171 -12.58 11.64 3.57
C GLY A 171 -13.18 10.25 3.75
N ILE A 172 -13.72 9.66 2.69
CA ILE A 172 -14.26 8.29 2.71
C ILE A 172 -13.15 7.32 2.32
N THR A 173 -12.80 6.40 3.22
CA THR A 173 -11.66 5.48 3.04
C THR A 173 -11.97 4.33 2.08
N TRP A 174 -10.93 3.69 1.53
CA TRP A 174 -11.08 2.58 0.58
C TRP A 174 -11.83 1.35 1.13
N THR A 175 -11.76 1.11 2.45
CA THR A 175 -12.45 0.01 3.13
C THR A 175 -13.94 0.27 3.39
N ASP A 176 -14.41 1.48 3.10
CA ASP A 176 -15.80 1.88 3.31
C ASP A 176 -16.76 1.15 2.35
N THR A 177 -17.90 0.71 2.88
CA THR A 177 -18.91 -0.06 2.16
C THR A 177 -20.25 0.66 2.00
N ARG A 178 -20.36 1.94 2.40
CA ARG A 178 -21.62 2.70 2.34
C ARG A 178 -22.18 2.86 0.92
N THR A 179 -21.32 2.70 -0.08
CA THR A 179 -21.65 2.80 -1.50
C THR A 179 -22.23 1.50 -2.07
N ALA A 180 -22.43 0.47 -1.24
CA ALA A 180 -22.92 -0.84 -1.68
C ALA A 180 -24.26 -0.75 -2.43
N GLU A 181 -25.21 0.06 -1.96
CA GLU A 181 -26.50 0.22 -2.64
C GLU A 181 -26.36 0.89 -4.02
N ILE A 182 -25.48 1.90 -4.14
CA ILE A 182 -25.18 2.56 -5.41
C ILE A 182 -24.57 1.55 -6.39
N VAL A 183 -23.59 0.78 -5.93
CA VAL A 183 -22.91 -0.23 -6.76
C VAL A 183 -23.88 -1.33 -7.18
N GLN A 184 -24.67 -1.89 -6.26
CA GLN A 184 -25.66 -2.91 -6.57
C GLN A 184 -26.74 -2.41 -7.54
N HIS A 185 -27.13 -1.13 -7.43
CA HIS A 185 -28.06 -0.53 -8.38
C HIS A 185 -27.44 -0.44 -9.77
N LEU A 186 -26.21 0.08 -9.89
CA LEU A 186 -25.49 0.16 -11.17
C LEU A 186 -25.23 -1.23 -11.77
N GLU A 187 -24.85 -2.22 -10.96
CA GLU A 187 -24.66 -3.61 -11.39
C GLU A 187 -25.92 -4.23 -11.98
N LYS A 188 -27.10 -3.88 -11.46
CA LYS A 188 -28.40 -4.38 -11.97
C LYS A 188 -28.87 -3.63 -13.21
N MET A 189 -28.53 -2.34 -13.33
CA MET A 189 -28.98 -1.48 -14.43
C MET A 189 -28.04 -1.49 -15.63
N THR A 190 -26.80 -1.91 -15.44
CA THR A 190 -25.78 -1.99 -16.50
C THR A 190 -25.75 -3.41 -17.05
N ASP A 191 -25.91 -3.57 -18.36
CA ASP A 191 -25.76 -4.86 -19.01
C ASP A 191 -24.28 -5.33 -19.03
N GLU A 192 -24.06 -6.61 -19.33
CA GLU A 192 -22.72 -7.22 -19.30
C GLU A 192 -21.78 -6.64 -20.36
N ASP A 193 -22.29 -6.28 -21.54
CA ASP A 193 -21.48 -5.70 -22.61
C ASP A 193 -20.91 -4.34 -22.17
N ARG A 194 -21.74 -3.51 -21.52
CA ARG A 194 -21.31 -2.23 -20.97
C ARG A 194 -20.37 -2.40 -19.79
N LYS A 195 -20.57 -3.40 -18.92
CA LYS A 195 -19.61 -3.71 -17.84
C LYS A 195 -18.23 -4.08 -18.40
N GLU A 196 -18.19 -4.89 -19.45
CA GLU A 196 -16.91 -5.27 -20.07
C GLU A 196 -16.25 -4.06 -20.75
N GLU A 197 -17.01 -3.17 -21.39
CA GLU A 197 -16.47 -1.91 -21.94
C GLU A 197 -15.83 -1.03 -20.84
N LEU A 198 -16.54 -0.83 -19.73
CA LEU A 198 -16.03 -0.07 -18.58
C LEU A 198 -14.76 -0.70 -18.00
N LYS A 199 -14.74 -2.03 -17.90
CA LYS A 199 -13.57 -2.80 -17.45
C LYS A 199 -12.41 -2.71 -18.44
N HIS A 200 -12.66 -2.66 -19.75
CA HIS A 200 -11.60 -2.46 -20.75
C HIS A 200 -10.94 -1.07 -20.66
N LYS A 201 -11.72 -0.03 -20.34
CA LYS A 201 -11.22 1.33 -20.11
C LYS A 201 -10.46 1.43 -18.78
N THR A 202 -11.09 0.99 -17.70
CA THR A 202 -10.59 1.25 -16.34
C THR A 202 -9.67 0.15 -15.79
N GLY A 203 -9.83 -1.08 -16.27
CA GLY A 203 -9.25 -2.27 -15.64
C GLY A 203 -9.99 -2.77 -14.41
N LEU A 204 -11.15 -2.18 -14.08
CA LEU A 204 -11.79 -2.32 -12.77
C LEU A 204 -13.25 -2.81 -12.89
N PRO A 205 -13.71 -3.69 -11.99
CA PRO A 205 -15.13 -4.02 -11.87
C PRO A 205 -15.90 -2.92 -11.11
N LEU A 206 -17.22 -2.90 -11.20
CA LEU A 206 -18.03 -2.08 -10.29
C LEU A 206 -17.83 -2.59 -8.86
N SER A 207 -17.50 -1.67 -7.94
CA SER A 207 -17.17 -2.04 -6.57
C SER A 207 -17.23 -0.82 -5.64
N THR A 208 -17.47 -1.04 -4.35
CA THR A 208 -17.42 0.01 -3.33
C THR A 208 -16.00 0.56 -3.12
N TYR A 209 -14.99 -0.16 -3.60
CA TYR A 209 -13.57 0.14 -3.43
C TYR A 209 -13.16 1.47 -4.07
N PHE A 210 -13.62 1.76 -5.29
CA PHE A 210 -13.08 2.86 -6.10
C PHE A 210 -13.65 4.24 -5.74
N SER A 211 -12.91 5.30 -6.09
CA SER A 211 -13.26 6.67 -5.69
C SER A 211 -14.56 7.17 -6.28
N ALA A 212 -14.92 6.76 -7.50
CA ALA A 212 -16.11 7.25 -8.19
C ALA A 212 -17.40 7.01 -7.40
N ALA A 213 -17.58 5.81 -6.85
CA ALA A 213 -18.73 5.48 -6.02
C ALA A 213 -18.81 6.38 -4.76
N LYS A 214 -17.66 6.72 -4.17
CA LYS A 214 -17.58 7.58 -2.98
C LYS A 214 -17.91 9.03 -3.30
N LEU A 215 -17.40 9.54 -4.43
CA LEU A 215 -17.72 10.89 -4.89
C LEU A 215 -19.21 11.01 -5.22
N ARG A 216 -19.79 10.03 -5.94
CA ARG A 216 -21.23 9.96 -6.22
C ARG A 216 -22.04 10.00 -4.92
N TRP A 217 -21.68 9.18 -3.94
CA TRP A 217 -22.35 9.16 -2.65
C TRP A 217 -22.29 10.51 -1.93
N LEU A 218 -21.14 11.19 -1.92
CA LEU A 218 -21.01 12.52 -1.32
C LEU A 218 -21.92 13.54 -2.02
N LEU A 219 -22.00 13.51 -3.35
CA LEU A 219 -22.88 14.40 -4.11
C LEU A 219 -24.38 14.13 -3.84
N ASP A 220 -24.74 12.89 -3.51
CA ASP A 220 -26.12 12.52 -3.23
C ASP A 220 -26.54 12.74 -1.77
N ASN A 221 -25.60 12.65 -0.83
CA ASN A 221 -25.90 12.54 0.60
C ASN A 221 -25.30 13.65 1.48
N ASP A 222 -24.30 14.40 0.99
CA ASP A 222 -23.72 15.53 1.74
C ASP A 222 -24.27 16.85 1.18
N ASP A 223 -25.16 17.48 1.95
CA ASP A 223 -25.81 18.74 1.56
C ASP A 223 -24.81 19.85 1.21
N THR A 224 -23.70 19.94 1.93
CA THR A 224 -22.69 20.99 1.70
C THR A 224 -22.00 20.76 0.36
N ILE A 225 -21.60 19.52 0.08
CA ILE A 225 -20.95 19.18 -1.19
C ILE A 225 -21.92 19.32 -2.36
N ARG A 226 -23.16 18.85 -2.20
CA ARG A 226 -24.20 18.95 -3.22
C ARG A 226 -24.52 20.40 -3.58
N GLU A 227 -24.70 21.26 -2.58
CA GLU A 227 -24.94 22.69 -2.81
C GLU A 227 -23.76 23.38 -3.51
N GLU A 228 -22.51 23.04 -3.13
CA GLU A 228 -21.32 23.59 -3.80
C GLU A 228 -21.17 23.07 -5.24
N TYR A 229 -21.53 21.81 -5.50
CA TYR A 229 -21.54 21.24 -6.85
C TYR A 229 -22.58 21.91 -7.76
N GLU A 230 -23.81 22.11 -7.28
CA GLU A 230 -24.88 22.74 -8.07
C GLU A 230 -24.66 24.22 -8.36
N LYS A 231 -23.84 24.92 -7.55
CA LYS A 231 -23.40 26.29 -7.89
C LYS A 231 -22.58 26.34 -9.18
N GLY A 232 -21.86 25.27 -9.52
CA GLY A 232 -21.08 25.16 -10.75
C GLY A 232 -20.01 26.26 -10.93
N ASP A 233 -19.56 26.90 -9.85
CA ASP A 233 -18.63 28.04 -9.89
C ASP A 233 -17.15 27.64 -9.82
N GLY A 234 -16.87 26.32 -9.90
CA GLY A 234 -15.54 25.74 -9.86
C GLY A 234 -14.87 25.77 -8.48
N ASN A 235 -15.62 25.94 -7.38
CA ASN A 235 -15.07 25.87 -6.03
C ASN A 235 -14.82 24.44 -5.54
N LEU A 236 -15.46 23.42 -6.09
CA LEU A 236 -15.34 22.04 -5.61
C LEU A 236 -14.10 21.36 -6.20
N MET A 237 -13.24 20.79 -5.35
CA MET A 237 -12.07 20.00 -5.74
C MET A 237 -12.20 18.58 -5.23
N PHE A 238 -11.96 17.61 -6.11
CA PHE A 238 -11.84 16.19 -5.78
C PHE A 238 -10.37 15.77 -5.80
N GLY A 239 -10.02 14.78 -4.98
CA GLY A 239 -8.74 14.10 -5.11
C GLY A 239 -8.61 12.90 -4.18
N THR A 240 -7.66 12.05 -4.52
CA THR A 240 -7.14 11.03 -3.61
C THR A 240 -6.14 11.65 -2.62
N VAL A 241 -5.62 10.83 -1.70
CA VAL A 241 -4.76 11.30 -0.61
C VAL A 241 -3.46 11.94 -1.11
N ASP A 242 -2.86 11.43 -2.18
CA ASP A 242 -1.72 12.05 -2.88
C ASP A 242 -2.02 13.48 -3.32
N THR A 243 -3.15 13.70 -3.98
CA THR A 243 -3.56 15.03 -4.45
C THR A 243 -3.69 16.00 -3.29
N TRP A 244 -4.34 15.57 -2.21
CA TRP A 244 -4.47 16.36 -0.98
C TRP A 244 -3.11 16.73 -0.39
N LEU A 245 -2.18 15.78 -0.29
CA LEU A 245 -0.84 16.02 0.25
C LEU A 245 -0.03 16.95 -0.65
N ILE A 246 0.03 16.69 -1.96
CA ILE A 246 0.79 17.51 -2.91
C ILE A 246 0.25 18.94 -2.93
N TYR A 247 -1.07 19.12 -2.95
CA TYR A 247 -1.71 20.43 -2.96
C TYR A 247 -1.36 21.25 -1.70
N HIS A 248 -1.29 20.62 -0.53
CA HIS A 248 -1.04 21.31 0.74
C HIS A 248 0.44 21.41 1.15
N LEU A 249 1.30 20.52 0.64
CA LEU A 249 2.73 20.50 0.93
C LEU A 249 3.58 21.17 -0.14
N SER A 250 3.00 21.56 -1.29
CA SER A 250 3.70 22.33 -2.32
C SER A 250 3.42 23.83 -2.19
N LYS A 251 4.45 24.64 -2.46
CA LYS A 251 4.35 26.10 -2.55
C LYS A 251 3.39 26.51 -3.67
N GLU A 252 3.42 25.79 -4.78
CA GLU A 252 2.64 26.03 -6.00
C GLU A 252 1.16 25.67 -5.82
N ARG A 253 0.80 24.92 -4.77
CA ARG A 253 -0.51 24.28 -4.61
C ARG A 253 -0.87 23.45 -5.83
N SER A 254 0.08 22.63 -6.25
CA SER A 254 -0.08 21.79 -7.43
C SER A 254 -1.25 20.83 -7.23
N PHE A 255 -2.21 20.91 -8.14
CA PHE A 255 -3.41 20.06 -8.14
C PHE A 255 -3.23 18.94 -9.16
N VAL A 256 -2.54 17.90 -8.72
CA VAL A 256 -2.11 16.76 -9.55
C VAL A 256 -2.32 15.45 -8.82
N SER A 257 -2.49 14.36 -9.57
CA SER A 257 -2.49 12.99 -9.05
C SER A 257 -1.63 12.12 -9.96
N ASP A 258 -0.84 11.21 -9.38
CA ASP A 258 -0.05 10.33 -10.23
C ASP A 258 -0.91 9.25 -10.89
N VAL A 259 -0.48 8.75 -12.06
CA VAL A 259 -1.21 7.74 -12.84
C VAL A 259 -1.60 6.50 -12.05
N THR A 260 -0.84 6.09 -11.03
CA THR A 260 -1.17 4.91 -10.24
C THR A 260 -2.34 5.17 -9.30
N ASN A 261 -2.43 6.35 -8.68
CA ASN A 261 -3.60 6.75 -7.90
C ASN A 261 -4.81 7.04 -8.80
N ALA A 262 -4.61 7.76 -9.90
CA ALA A 262 -5.67 8.07 -10.87
C ALA A 262 -6.32 6.81 -11.46
N SER A 263 -5.54 5.75 -11.72
CA SER A 263 -6.04 4.45 -12.19
C SER A 263 -7.02 3.77 -11.23
N ARG A 264 -7.15 4.25 -10.00
CA ARG A 264 -8.02 3.69 -8.94
C ARG A 264 -9.29 4.51 -8.71
N THR A 265 -9.47 5.58 -9.49
CA THR A 265 -10.61 6.47 -9.33
C THR A 265 -11.86 5.95 -10.02
N TYR A 266 -11.72 5.10 -11.04
CA TYR A 266 -12.76 4.77 -12.04
C TYR A 266 -13.09 5.91 -13.02
N PHE A 267 -12.32 6.99 -13.04
CA PHE A 267 -12.52 8.10 -14.00
C PHE A 267 -11.49 8.12 -15.13
N MET A 268 -10.44 7.32 -15.04
CA MET A 268 -9.31 7.32 -15.97
C MET A 268 -9.43 6.16 -16.96
N ASP A 269 -9.24 6.42 -18.25
CA ASP A 269 -8.95 5.38 -19.23
C ASP A 269 -7.45 5.02 -19.16
N LEU A 270 -7.16 3.74 -18.92
CA LEU A 270 -5.80 3.20 -18.83
C LEU A 270 -4.99 3.36 -20.12
N GLU A 271 -5.64 3.42 -21.28
CA GLU A 271 -5.00 3.62 -22.58
C GLU A 271 -4.54 5.07 -22.74
N THR A 272 -5.44 6.03 -22.53
CA THR A 272 -5.14 7.47 -22.70
C THR A 272 -4.29 8.00 -21.54
N LYS A 273 -4.47 7.42 -20.34
CA LYS A 273 -3.93 7.89 -19.05
C LYS A 273 -4.46 9.27 -18.68
N ASP A 274 -5.69 9.56 -19.11
CA ASP A 274 -6.40 10.78 -18.81
C ASP A 274 -7.85 10.46 -18.42
N TYR A 275 -8.57 11.46 -17.94
CA TYR A 275 -9.98 11.32 -17.65
C TYR A 275 -10.78 11.02 -18.92
N ASP A 276 -11.76 10.13 -18.80
CA ASP A 276 -12.66 9.75 -19.90
C ASP A 276 -14.07 10.28 -19.62
N ASP A 277 -14.61 11.04 -20.59
CA ASP A 277 -15.92 11.71 -20.45
C ASP A 277 -17.06 10.70 -20.26
N ASP A 278 -16.96 9.53 -20.89
CA ASP A 278 -17.97 8.47 -20.78
C ASP A 278 -17.91 7.75 -19.41
N LEU A 279 -16.72 7.61 -18.81
CA LEU A 279 -16.60 7.16 -17.43
C LEU A 279 -17.17 8.19 -16.43
N LEU A 280 -16.91 9.48 -16.65
CA LEU A 280 -17.46 10.55 -15.82
C LEU A 280 -19.00 10.59 -15.91
N ASP A 281 -19.55 10.51 -17.13
CA ASP A 281 -21.00 10.48 -17.38
C ASP A 281 -21.66 9.25 -16.73
N PHE A 282 -21.04 8.06 -16.84
CA PHE A 282 -21.54 6.84 -16.19
C PHE A 282 -21.74 7.00 -14.68
N TRP A 283 -20.86 7.75 -14.01
CA TRP A 283 -20.98 8.07 -12.58
C TRP A 283 -21.73 9.38 -12.29
N GLY A 284 -22.30 10.03 -13.31
CA GLY A 284 -23.04 11.28 -13.18
C GLY A 284 -22.17 12.44 -12.69
N ILE A 285 -20.90 12.47 -13.08
CA ILE A 285 -19.93 13.51 -12.72
C ILE A 285 -19.76 14.47 -13.90
N ASP A 286 -20.04 15.75 -13.64
CA ASP A 286 -19.90 16.85 -14.58
C ASP A 286 -18.56 17.56 -14.30
N PRO A 287 -17.54 17.39 -15.17
CA PRO A 287 -16.22 17.97 -14.97
C PRO A 287 -16.21 19.51 -15.06
N THR A 288 -17.32 20.15 -15.45
CA THR A 288 -17.46 21.62 -15.40
C THR A 288 -17.82 22.12 -14.00
N LYS A 289 -18.45 21.27 -13.17
CA LYS A 289 -18.89 21.60 -11.80
C LYS A 289 -17.87 21.24 -10.73
N ILE A 290 -16.99 20.27 -11.01
CA ILE A 290 -15.94 19.81 -10.09
C ILE A 290 -14.57 19.81 -10.75
N CYS A 291 -13.57 20.32 -10.03
CA CYS A 291 -12.19 20.27 -10.47
C CYS A 291 -11.60 18.88 -10.20
N LEU A 292 -11.06 18.23 -11.24
CA LEU A 292 -10.29 16.99 -11.16
C LEU A 292 -8.78 17.30 -11.28
N PRO A 293 -7.91 16.61 -10.51
CA PRO A 293 -6.48 16.89 -10.51
C PRO A 293 -5.85 16.47 -11.83
N LYS A 294 -4.88 17.23 -12.33
CA LYS A 294 -4.18 16.81 -13.56
C LYS A 294 -3.46 15.48 -13.31
N ILE A 295 -3.70 14.50 -14.18
CA ILE A 295 -3.01 13.22 -14.13
C ILE A 295 -1.57 13.41 -14.62
N VAL A 296 -0.60 12.95 -13.83
CA VAL A 296 0.84 13.09 -14.06
C VAL A 296 1.55 11.75 -13.89
N SER A 297 2.78 11.65 -14.38
CA SER A 297 3.61 10.46 -14.16
C SER A 297 3.96 10.27 -12.67
N SER A 298 4.51 9.11 -12.32
CA SER A 298 4.88 8.79 -10.93
C SER A 298 6.21 9.42 -10.49
N SER A 299 7.00 9.92 -11.44
CA SER A 299 8.34 10.50 -11.21
C SER A 299 8.56 11.73 -12.08
N GLU A 300 8.09 12.89 -11.59
CA GLU A 300 8.35 14.21 -12.17
C GLU A 300 8.21 15.30 -11.10
N HIS A 301 8.63 16.53 -11.40
CA HIS A 301 8.53 17.64 -10.44
C HIS A 301 7.08 18.12 -10.27
N TYR A 302 6.46 17.84 -9.12
CA TYR A 302 5.11 18.32 -8.81
C TYR A 302 5.11 19.71 -8.17
N GLY A 303 6.11 20.01 -7.34
CA GLY A 303 6.19 21.29 -6.65
C GLY A 303 7.32 21.35 -5.64
N SER A 304 7.57 22.53 -5.11
CA SER A 304 8.57 22.79 -4.08
C SER A 304 7.94 22.67 -2.70
N PHE A 305 8.55 21.90 -1.79
CA PHE A 305 8.02 21.74 -0.44
C PHE A 305 7.85 23.08 0.29
N ALA A 306 6.68 23.26 0.90
CA ALA A 306 6.33 24.34 1.80
C ALA A 306 5.55 23.79 3.00
N ALA A 307 5.88 24.27 4.20
CA ALA A 307 5.14 23.89 5.40
C ALA A 307 3.67 24.36 5.31
N PRO A 308 2.68 23.49 5.58
CA PRO A 308 1.28 23.87 5.46
C PRO A 308 0.85 24.79 6.61
N ASN A 309 -0.12 25.66 6.34
CA ASN A 309 -0.80 26.44 7.38
C ASN A 309 -2.01 25.66 7.90
N LEU A 310 -1.80 24.77 8.88
CA LEU A 310 -2.84 23.90 9.41
C LEU A 310 -4.00 24.66 10.07
N SER A 311 -3.75 25.81 10.69
CA SER A 311 -4.83 26.61 11.31
C SER A 311 -5.81 27.18 10.29
N ASN A 312 -5.33 27.55 9.10
CA ASN A 312 -6.19 27.97 8.00
C ASN A 312 -7.07 26.83 7.48
N LEU A 313 -6.72 25.58 7.76
CA LEU A 313 -7.48 24.39 7.39
C LEU A 313 -8.48 23.94 8.47
N GLY A 314 -8.61 24.70 9.57
CA GLY A 314 -9.47 24.33 10.69
C GLY A 314 -8.82 23.38 11.69
N PHE A 315 -7.50 23.15 11.62
CA PHE A 315 -6.78 22.46 12.67
C PHE A 315 -6.58 23.39 13.88
N HIS A 316 -7.03 22.96 15.06
CA HIS A 316 -6.93 23.80 16.26
C HIS A 316 -5.51 23.91 16.81
N ASN A 317 -4.68 22.89 16.57
CA ASN A 317 -3.29 22.89 17.03
C ASN A 317 -2.38 23.62 16.03
N LYS A 318 -1.30 24.21 16.53
CA LYS A 318 -0.34 24.94 15.71
C LYS A 318 0.96 24.16 15.58
N ILE A 319 1.60 24.27 14.40
CA ILE A 319 3.00 23.86 14.25
C ILE A 319 3.82 24.77 15.18
N THR A 320 4.58 24.18 16.09
CA THR A 320 5.41 24.95 17.03
C THR A 320 6.49 25.75 16.27
N PRO A 321 6.96 26.89 16.80
CA PRO A 321 8.05 27.64 16.18
C PRO A 321 9.27 26.77 15.88
N GLU A 322 9.62 25.86 16.79
CA GLU A 322 10.74 24.93 16.65
C GLU A 322 10.53 23.95 15.49
N ALA A 323 9.34 23.36 15.38
CA ALA A 323 8.99 22.48 14.28
C ALA A 323 9.01 23.22 12.93
N TYR A 324 8.55 24.48 12.92
CA TYR A 324 8.58 25.33 11.73
C TYR A 324 10.02 25.63 11.29
N GLU A 325 10.92 25.94 12.22
CA GLU A 325 12.36 26.11 11.92
C GLU A 325 13.01 24.83 11.39
N ILE A 326 12.57 23.66 11.84
CA ILE A 326 13.02 22.37 11.28
C ILE A 326 12.50 22.21 9.85
N LEU A 327 11.23 22.48 9.57
CA LEU A 327 10.67 22.39 8.21
C LEU A 327 11.31 23.37 7.22
N LYS A 328 11.78 24.54 7.70
CA LYS A 328 12.55 25.48 6.88
C LYS A 328 13.81 24.87 6.27
N THR A 329 14.38 23.84 6.89
CA THR A 329 15.60 23.18 6.38
C THR A 329 15.38 22.45 5.06
N ILE A 330 14.12 22.12 4.73
CA ILE A 330 13.73 21.46 3.48
C ILE A 330 12.76 22.30 2.64
N THR A 331 12.54 23.57 2.98
CA THR A 331 11.73 24.45 2.13
C THR A 331 12.39 24.59 0.75
N GLY A 332 11.61 24.41 -0.31
CA GLY A 332 12.13 24.42 -1.68
C GLY A 332 12.69 23.07 -2.16
N VAL A 333 12.77 22.04 -1.31
CA VAL A 333 13.10 20.68 -1.77
C VAL A 333 11.97 20.18 -2.66
N PRO A 334 12.27 19.62 -3.85
CA PRO A 334 11.24 19.17 -4.78
C PRO A 334 10.46 17.97 -4.21
N ILE A 335 9.14 18.03 -4.33
CA ILE A 335 8.23 16.89 -4.22
C ILE A 335 8.09 16.33 -5.62
N CYS A 336 8.62 15.14 -5.85
CA CYS A 336 8.81 14.64 -7.21
C CYS A 336 8.73 13.11 -7.39
N GLY A 337 8.29 12.38 -6.36
CA GLY A 337 7.88 10.99 -6.47
C GLY A 337 6.48 10.84 -5.89
N CYS A 338 5.59 10.14 -6.58
CA CYS A 338 4.24 9.87 -6.09
C CYS A 338 3.74 8.55 -6.66
N LEU A 339 3.32 7.64 -5.77
CA LEU A 339 2.81 6.32 -6.11
C LEU A 339 1.75 5.90 -5.09
N GLY A 340 0.66 5.29 -5.53
CA GLY A 340 -0.24 4.58 -4.63
C GLY A 340 0.49 3.45 -3.90
N ASP A 341 0.14 3.20 -2.64
CA ASP A 341 0.90 2.33 -1.71
C ASP A 341 1.32 0.97 -2.29
N GLN A 342 0.42 0.26 -2.96
CA GLN A 342 0.74 -1.05 -3.53
C GLN A 342 1.67 -0.97 -4.74
N SER A 343 1.50 0.07 -5.57
CA SER A 343 2.38 0.41 -6.70
C SER A 343 3.76 0.86 -6.20
N ALA A 344 3.80 1.64 -5.12
CA ALA A 344 5.03 2.00 -4.43
C ALA A 344 5.74 0.76 -3.87
N SER A 345 5.01 -0.16 -3.23
CA SER A 345 5.58 -1.43 -2.76
C SER A 345 6.12 -2.30 -3.91
N LEU A 346 5.48 -2.32 -5.10
CA LEU A 346 6.03 -2.98 -6.30
C LEU A 346 7.40 -2.41 -6.69
N VAL A 347 7.52 -1.08 -6.73
CA VAL A 347 8.78 -0.37 -7.03
C VAL A 347 9.82 -0.61 -5.93
N GLY A 348 9.45 -0.50 -4.66
CA GLY A 348 10.36 -0.68 -3.52
C GLY A 348 10.85 -2.12 -3.34
N GLN A 349 10.09 -3.10 -3.80
CA GLN A 349 10.51 -4.51 -3.90
C GLN A 349 11.36 -4.81 -5.15
N LEU A 350 11.66 -3.79 -5.95
CA LEU A 350 12.51 -3.88 -7.14
C LEU A 350 11.91 -4.77 -8.25
N ALA A 351 10.57 -4.85 -8.31
CA ALA A 351 9.84 -5.64 -9.30
C ALA A 351 9.61 -4.84 -10.60
N PHE A 352 10.71 -4.36 -11.21
CA PHE A 352 10.68 -3.44 -12.35
C PHE A 352 10.43 -4.08 -13.71
N ARG A 353 10.67 -5.39 -13.84
CA ARG A 353 10.61 -6.08 -15.13
C ARG A 353 9.30 -6.84 -15.27
N ALA A 354 8.79 -6.90 -16.50
CA ALA A 354 7.64 -7.74 -16.84
C ALA A 354 7.87 -9.18 -16.35
N GLY A 355 6.86 -9.76 -15.71
CA GLY A 355 6.95 -11.09 -15.09
C GLY A 355 7.56 -11.12 -13.69
N SER A 356 7.83 -9.95 -13.10
CA SER A 356 8.12 -9.81 -11.67
C SER A 356 6.82 -9.57 -10.92
N ALA A 357 6.64 -10.25 -9.79
CA ALA A 357 5.54 -10.01 -8.88
C ALA A 357 6.04 -9.62 -7.49
N LYS A 358 5.20 -8.90 -6.77
CA LYS A 358 5.35 -8.60 -5.35
C LYS A 358 4.18 -9.18 -4.57
N CYS A 359 4.41 -9.61 -3.33
CA CYS A 359 3.35 -9.98 -2.39
C CYS A 359 3.64 -9.40 -1.01
N THR A 360 2.69 -8.63 -0.48
CA THR A 360 2.76 -8.08 0.88
C THR A 360 1.92 -8.93 1.82
N TYR A 361 2.56 -9.67 2.73
CA TYR A 361 1.86 -10.50 3.71
C TYR A 361 1.51 -9.71 4.98
N GLY A 362 0.41 -8.96 4.92
CA GLY A 362 -0.18 -8.24 6.06
C GLY A 362 -1.30 -9.04 6.73
N THR A 363 -2.31 -8.33 7.26
CA THR A 363 -3.57 -8.94 7.73
C THR A 363 -4.25 -9.74 6.61
N GLY A 364 -4.23 -9.20 5.40
CA GLY A 364 -4.47 -9.89 4.14
C GLY A 364 -3.20 -9.90 3.28
N CYS A 365 -3.28 -10.40 2.04
CA CYS A 365 -2.20 -10.26 1.06
C CYS A 365 -2.61 -9.36 -0.10
N PHE A 366 -1.67 -8.59 -0.61
CA PHE A 366 -1.81 -7.83 -1.85
C PHE A 366 -0.69 -8.19 -2.80
N LEU A 367 -1.08 -8.67 -3.98
CA LEU A 367 -0.18 -9.11 -5.03
C LEU A 367 -0.28 -8.17 -6.21
N LEU A 368 0.86 -7.67 -6.68
CA LEU A 368 0.95 -6.96 -7.95
C LEU A 368 1.93 -7.72 -8.85
N TYR A 369 1.52 -7.96 -10.09
CA TYR A 369 2.32 -8.58 -11.14
C TYR A 369 2.59 -7.55 -12.24
N ASN A 370 3.86 -7.21 -12.47
CA ASN A 370 4.27 -6.24 -13.46
C ASN A 370 4.13 -6.84 -14.87
N THR A 371 3.33 -6.23 -15.73
CA THR A 371 3.10 -6.65 -17.12
C THR A 371 3.96 -5.88 -18.13
N GLY A 372 4.87 -5.04 -17.65
CA GLY A 372 5.66 -4.10 -18.44
C GLY A 372 4.77 -3.06 -19.09
N THR A 373 5.10 -2.69 -20.32
CA THR A 373 4.33 -1.69 -21.10
C THR A 373 3.03 -2.24 -21.68
N ARG A 374 2.72 -3.52 -21.46
CA ARG A 374 1.51 -4.16 -21.98
C ARG A 374 0.35 -3.98 -21.01
N LYS A 375 -0.67 -3.22 -21.42
CA LYS A 375 -1.98 -3.22 -20.76
C LYS A 375 -2.65 -4.57 -20.96
N LEU A 376 -2.95 -5.27 -19.87
CA LEU A 376 -3.64 -6.55 -19.89
C LEU A 376 -4.92 -6.48 -19.12
N ILE A 377 -6.06 -6.68 -19.79
CA ILE A 377 -7.35 -6.79 -19.13
C ILE A 377 -7.51 -8.22 -18.63
N SER A 378 -7.81 -8.37 -17.35
CA SER A 378 -7.90 -9.70 -16.72
C SER A 378 -9.22 -10.38 -17.07
N ASP A 379 -9.14 -11.63 -17.53
CA ASP A 379 -10.29 -12.53 -17.69
C ASP A 379 -10.42 -13.52 -16.52
N HIS A 380 -9.45 -13.48 -15.59
CA HIS A 380 -9.33 -14.43 -14.47
C HIS A 380 -9.52 -13.78 -13.10
N GLY A 381 -10.24 -12.66 -13.05
CA GLY A 381 -10.68 -12.03 -11.81
C GLY A 381 -9.61 -11.22 -11.08
N THR A 382 -8.59 -10.73 -11.77
CA THR A 382 -7.66 -9.73 -11.20
C THR A 382 -8.00 -8.33 -11.70
N LEU A 383 -7.45 -7.30 -11.06
CA LEU A 383 -7.61 -5.91 -11.49
C LEU A 383 -6.48 -5.54 -12.44
N THR A 384 -6.77 -4.76 -13.47
CA THR A 384 -5.73 -4.12 -14.28
C THR A 384 -5.50 -2.71 -13.77
N THR A 385 -4.24 -2.33 -13.57
CA THR A 385 -3.89 -1.03 -12.97
C THR A 385 -2.57 -0.51 -13.54
N LEU A 386 -2.23 0.75 -13.27
CA LEU A 386 -0.88 1.27 -13.50
C LEU A 386 0.06 0.84 -12.35
N GLY A 387 1.21 0.29 -12.71
CA GLY A 387 2.29 -0.07 -11.81
C GLY A 387 3.18 1.12 -11.47
N PHE A 388 3.74 1.80 -12.46
CA PHE A 388 4.50 3.06 -12.30
C PHE A 388 4.77 3.70 -13.68
N TRP A 389 5.15 4.99 -13.69
CA TRP A 389 5.63 5.64 -14.91
C TRP A 389 6.76 6.62 -14.61
N PHE A 390 7.96 6.36 -15.15
CA PHE A 390 9.18 7.14 -14.90
C PHE A 390 9.74 7.76 -16.20
N PRO A 391 9.13 8.85 -16.71
CA PRO A 391 9.38 9.38 -18.05
C PRO A 391 10.79 9.95 -18.27
N THR A 392 11.56 10.17 -17.22
CA THR A 392 12.95 10.66 -17.30
C THR A 392 13.94 9.55 -17.66
N LEU A 393 13.54 8.28 -17.57
CA LEU A 393 14.38 7.14 -17.94
C LEU A 393 14.43 6.96 -19.46
N GLU A 394 15.15 5.94 -19.92
CA GLU A 394 15.32 5.61 -21.34
C GLU A 394 14.67 4.25 -21.67
N GLY A 395 14.35 4.04 -22.95
CA GLY A 395 13.80 2.78 -23.46
C GLY A 395 12.44 2.41 -22.86
N ASP A 396 12.20 1.11 -22.64
CA ASP A 396 10.94 0.62 -22.08
C ASP A 396 10.69 1.13 -20.64
N ASP A 397 11.74 1.51 -19.91
CA ASP A 397 11.64 2.01 -18.53
C ASP A 397 11.04 3.43 -18.47
N SER A 398 11.03 4.17 -19.58
CA SER A 398 10.43 5.51 -19.67
C SER A 398 8.93 5.50 -19.93
N HIS A 399 8.39 4.35 -20.32
CA HIS A 399 6.97 4.18 -20.64
C HIS A 399 6.15 3.87 -19.37
N PRO A 400 4.82 4.00 -19.43
CA PRO A 400 3.96 3.52 -18.36
C PRO A 400 4.05 1.99 -18.25
N HIS A 401 4.32 1.50 -17.05
CA HIS A 401 4.27 0.06 -16.73
C HIS A 401 2.93 -0.25 -16.09
N TYR A 402 2.26 -1.28 -16.58
CA TYR A 402 0.99 -1.77 -16.06
C TYR A 402 1.24 -2.91 -15.08
N ALA A 403 0.21 -3.20 -14.27
CA ALA A 403 0.21 -4.34 -13.37
C ALA A 403 -1.15 -5.00 -13.33
N LEU A 404 -1.14 -6.30 -13.04
CA LEU A 404 -2.30 -7.02 -12.55
C LEU A 404 -2.28 -7.04 -11.03
N GLU A 405 -3.41 -6.84 -10.39
CA GLU A 405 -3.54 -6.82 -8.94
C GLU A 405 -4.56 -7.84 -8.44
N GLY A 406 -4.18 -8.59 -7.41
CA GLY A 406 -5.04 -9.53 -6.71
C GLY A 406 -4.87 -9.36 -5.21
N SER A 407 -5.94 -9.63 -4.46
CA SER A 407 -5.92 -9.51 -3.00
C SER A 407 -6.50 -10.75 -2.33
N ILE A 408 -6.03 -10.99 -1.11
CA ILE A 408 -6.48 -12.05 -0.22
C ILE A 408 -6.90 -11.38 1.08
N ALA A 409 -8.16 -11.53 1.49
CA ALA A 409 -8.66 -10.91 2.71
C ALA A 409 -7.97 -11.45 3.98
N VAL A 410 -7.68 -12.75 4.01
CA VAL A 410 -7.19 -13.46 5.19
C VAL A 410 -5.80 -14.06 4.93
N ALA A 411 -4.79 -13.43 5.53
CA ALA A 411 -3.42 -13.91 5.57
C ALA A 411 -2.90 -13.89 7.01
N GLY A 412 -2.28 -12.80 7.48
CA GLY A 412 -1.82 -12.68 8.86
C GLY A 412 -2.95 -12.80 9.89
N SER A 413 -4.19 -12.46 9.50
CA SER A 413 -5.38 -12.66 10.34
C SER A 413 -5.66 -14.12 10.66
N ILE A 414 -5.26 -15.10 9.83
CA ILE A 414 -5.40 -16.52 10.21
C ILE A 414 -4.46 -16.88 11.36
N ILE A 415 -3.25 -16.33 11.39
CA ILE A 415 -2.29 -16.56 12.49
C ILE A 415 -2.84 -15.92 13.77
N GLN A 416 -3.40 -14.71 13.67
CA GLN A 416 -4.06 -14.04 14.80
C GLN A 416 -5.24 -14.88 15.31
N TRP A 417 -6.07 -15.42 14.43
CA TRP A 417 -7.19 -16.28 14.82
C TRP A 417 -6.72 -17.58 15.49
N LEU A 418 -5.67 -18.23 14.97
CA LEU A 418 -5.09 -19.43 15.61
C LEU A 418 -4.55 -19.14 17.01
N ARG A 419 -3.98 -17.95 17.24
CA ARG A 419 -3.48 -17.48 18.53
C ARG A 419 -4.62 -17.11 19.49
N ASP A 420 -5.52 -16.24 19.06
CA ASP A 420 -6.48 -15.59 19.96
C ASP A 420 -7.73 -16.45 20.18
N ASN A 421 -8.19 -17.15 19.14
CA ASN A 421 -9.45 -17.90 19.16
C ASN A 421 -9.23 -19.38 19.44
N LEU A 422 -8.34 -20.05 18.69
CA LEU A 422 -8.03 -21.47 18.93
C LEU A 422 -6.97 -21.71 19.99
N LYS A 423 -6.19 -20.68 20.36
CA LYS A 423 -5.12 -20.76 21.36
C LYS A 423 -4.11 -21.87 21.07
N LEU A 424 -3.80 -22.09 19.78
CA LEU A 424 -2.78 -23.06 19.36
C LEU A 424 -1.35 -22.53 19.59
N ILE A 425 -1.19 -21.21 19.64
CA ILE A 425 0.09 -20.52 19.84
C ILE A 425 -0.11 -19.34 20.79
N GLU A 426 0.95 -18.94 21.50
CA GLU A 426 0.92 -17.78 22.38
C GLU A 426 1.27 -16.49 21.62
N ASN A 427 2.27 -16.55 20.74
CA ASN A 427 2.72 -15.42 19.93
C ASN A 427 2.64 -15.75 18.44
N ALA A 428 2.41 -14.74 17.60
CA ALA A 428 2.33 -14.93 16.15
C ALA A 428 3.62 -15.54 15.55
N LYS A 429 4.79 -15.24 16.12
CA LYS A 429 6.09 -15.80 15.70
C LYS A 429 6.20 -17.32 15.93
N ASP A 430 5.37 -17.89 16.80
CA ASP A 430 5.45 -19.31 17.18
C ASP A 430 4.78 -20.21 16.13
N ILE A 431 4.06 -19.65 15.14
CA ILE A 431 3.38 -20.42 14.10
C ILE A 431 4.34 -21.19 13.19
N GLY A 432 5.47 -20.58 12.81
CA GLY A 432 6.49 -21.20 11.96
C GLY A 432 7.12 -22.42 12.65
N PRO A 433 7.65 -22.25 13.89
CA PRO A 433 8.15 -23.37 14.70
C PRO A 433 7.12 -24.48 14.90
N LEU A 434 5.85 -24.15 15.17
CA LEU A 434 4.80 -25.16 15.33
C LEU A 434 4.53 -25.92 14.03
N ALA A 435 4.42 -25.22 12.90
CA ALA A 435 4.20 -25.82 11.58
C ALA A 435 5.38 -26.69 11.11
N SER A 436 6.59 -26.42 11.60
CA SER A 436 7.81 -27.18 11.27
C SER A 436 8.00 -28.46 12.10
N GLN A 437 7.14 -28.73 13.08
CA GLN A 437 7.18 -30.00 13.82
C GLN A 437 6.68 -31.20 12.99
N VAL A 438 6.12 -30.94 11.81
CA VAL A 438 5.62 -31.94 10.87
C VAL A 438 6.16 -31.65 9.47
N ASP A 439 6.42 -32.70 8.70
CA ASP A 439 6.97 -32.57 7.35
C ASP A 439 5.95 -31.97 6.36
N ASN A 440 4.66 -32.23 6.59
CA ASN A 440 3.54 -31.79 5.75
C ASN A 440 2.24 -31.65 6.57
N SER A 441 1.16 -31.20 5.93
CA SER A 441 -0.16 -31.00 6.55
C SER A 441 -0.93 -32.29 6.87
N GLY A 442 -0.37 -33.48 6.62
CA GLY A 442 -1.00 -34.77 6.98
C GLY A 442 -2.30 -35.07 6.23
N GLY A 443 -2.50 -34.43 5.07
CA GLY A 443 -3.76 -34.50 4.32
C GLY A 443 -4.74 -33.37 4.60
N VAL A 444 -4.50 -32.57 5.65
CA VAL A 444 -5.37 -31.47 6.05
C VAL A 444 -5.26 -30.30 5.07
N VAL A 445 -6.40 -29.71 4.70
CA VAL A 445 -6.44 -28.46 3.94
C VAL A 445 -7.27 -27.44 4.70
N PHE A 446 -6.72 -26.26 4.90
CA PHE A 446 -7.43 -25.14 5.51
C PHE A 446 -7.70 -24.08 4.44
N ILE A 447 -8.97 -23.86 4.10
CA ILE A 447 -9.43 -22.72 3.31
C ILE A 447 -9.63 -21.50 4.23
N PRO A 448 -8.78 -20.47 4.16
CA PRO A 448 -8.83 -19.33 5.08
C PRO A 448 -9.84 -18.27 4.60
N ALA A 449 -11.13 -18.62 4.46
CA ALA A 449 -12.16 -17.73 3.90
C ALA A 449 -13.06 -17.09 4.98
N PHE A 450 -12.51 -16.51 6.05
CA PHE A 450 -13.34 -15.96 7.14
C PHE A 450 -14.28 -14.82 6.71
N SER A 451 -13.96 -14.14 5.62
CA SER A 451 -14.74 -13.03 5.06
C SER A 451 -15.05 -13.25 3.58
N GLY A 452 -15.20 -14.52 3.17
CA GLY A 452 -15.26 -14.91 1.76
C GLY A 452 -13.88 -15.14 1.14
N MET A 453 -13.88 -15.48 -0.15
CA MET A 453 -12.70 -15.57 -1.00
C MET A 453 -12.71 -14.44 -2.03
N TYR A 454 -11.60 -13.76 -2.17
CA TYR A 454 -11.42 -12.69 -3.17
C TYR A 454 -10.84 -13.29 -4.46
N ALA A 455 -10.03 -12.52 -5.21
CA ALA A 455 -9.37 -13.00 -6.41
C ALA A 455 -8.61 -14.33 -6.16
N PRO A 456 -8.61 -15.27 -7.13
CA PRO A 456 -9.38 -15.25 -8.38
C PRO A 456 -10.80 -15.82 -8.24
N TYR A 457 -11.23 -16.19 -7.03
CA TYR A 457 -12.43 -17.01 -6.82
C TYR A 457 -13.74 -16.22 -6.68
N TRP A 458 -13.66 -14.98 -6.17
CA TRP A 458 -14.77 -14.03 -5.95
C TRP A 458 -16.05 -14.67 -5.41
N ASP A 459 -15.96 -15.20 -4.20
CA ASP A 459 -17.06 -15.87 -3.52
C ASP A 459 -17.25 -15.27 -2.12
N GLY A 460 -18.26 -14.39 -2.00
CA GLY A 460 -18.64 -13.78 -0.74
C GLY A 460 -19.32 -14.75 0.25
N GLY A 461 -19.86 -15.87 -0.25
CA GLY A 461 -20.52 -16.91 0.53
C GLY A 461 -19.55 -17.92 1.15
N ALA A 462 -18.34 -18.05 0.60
CA ALA A 462 -17.32 -18.98 1.10
C ALA A 462 -16.94 -18.72 2.57
N ARG A 463 -16.70 -19.79 3.35
CA ARG A 463 -16.32 -19.66 4.77
C ARG A 463 -15.08 -20.47 5.14
N GLY A 464 -14.41 -20.03 6.21
CA GLY A 464 -13.21 -20.69 6.73
C GLY A 464 -13.49 -22.16 7.04
N THR A 465 -12.79 -23.07 6.36
CA THR A 465 -13.10 -24.52 6.43
C THR A 465 -11.84 -25.36 6.51
N ILE A 466 -11.87 -26.42 7.33
CA ILE A 466 -10.79 -27.40 7.47
C ILE A 466 -11.29 -28.75 6.97
N PHE A 467 -10.63 -29.31 5.96
CA PHE A 467 -10.93 -30.63 5.38
C PHE A 467 -9.81 -31.64 5.67
N GLY A 468 -10.15 -32.94 5.61
CA GLY A 468 -9.15 -34.01 5.57
C GLY A 468 -8.54 -34.42 6.91
N MET A 469 -9.14 -34.05 8.04
CA MET A 469 -8.67 -34.47 9.36
C MET A 469 -8.86 -35.97 9.59
N THR A 470 -7.90 -36.59 10.27
CA THR A 470 -7.95 -37.98 10.76
C THR A 470 -7.52 -38.03 12.23
N GLN A 471 -7.57 -39.20 12.87
CA GLN A 471 -7.05 -39.35 14.24
C GLN A 471 -5.54 -39.10 14.36
N TYR A 472 -4.79 -39.09 13.24
CA TYR A 472 -3.38 -38.74 13.19
C TYR A 472 -3.13 -37.22 13.26
N THR A 473 -4.13 -36.41 12.92
CA THR A 473 -4.01 -34.96 12.84
C THR A 473 -3.69 -34.33 14.20
N SER A 474 -2.71 -33.43 14.22
CA SER A 474 -2.27 -32.67 15.40
C SER A 474 -2.39 -31.17 15.18
N SER A 475 -2.17 -30.37 16.23
CA SER A 475 -2.11 -28.90 16.13
C SER A 475 -1.07 -28.42 15.12
N SER A 476 0.09 -29.10 15.03
CA SER A 476 1.15 -28.80 14.06
C SER A 476 0.68 -28.98 12.60
N HIS A 477 -0.13 -30.01 12.33
CA HIS A 477 -0.74 -30.21 11.01
C HIS A 477 -1.73 -29.09 10.65
N ILE A 478 -2.52 -28.63 11.61
CA ILE A 478 -3.46 -27.51 11.41
C ILE A 478 -2.70 -26.20 11.17
N ALA A 479 -1.64 -25.93 11.94
CA ALA A 479 -0.76 -24.79 11.75
C ALA A 479 -0.11 -24.82 10.35
N ARG A 480 0.41 -25.97 9.94
CA ARG A 480 0.98 -26.17 8.59
C ARG A 480 -0.06 -25.94 7.50
N ALA A 481 -1.26 -26.51 7.62
CA ALA A 481 -2.34 -26.34 6.66
C ALA A 481 -2.83 -24.88 6.56
N ALA A 482 -2.82 -24.13 7.66
CA ALA A 482 -3.16 -22.70 7.65
C ALA A 482 -2.15 -21.86 6.85
N LEU A 483 -0.85 -22.10 7.05
CA LEU A 483 0.20 -21.42 6.28
C LEU A 483 0.16 -21.83 4.80
N GLU A 484 0.00 -23.13 4.51
CA GLU A 484 -0.17 -23.64 3.16
C GLU A 484 -1.39 -23.04 2.47
N GLY A 485 -2.53 -22.89 3.17
CA GLY A 485 -3.74 -22.30 2.61
C GLY A 485 -3.57 -20.85 2.16
N VAL A 486 -2.84 -20.04 2.92
CA VAL A 486 -2.47 -18.68 2.48
C VAL A 486 -1.57 -18.75 1.24
N CYS A 487 -0.54 -19.60 1.25
CA CYS A 487 0.40 -19.73 0.14
C CYS A 487 -0.25 -20.28 -1.14
N PHE A 488 -1.27 -21.13 -1.02
CA PHE A 488 -2.06 -21.64 -2.14
C PHE A 488 -2.97 -20.57 -2.75
N GLN A 489 -3.53 -19.66 -1.96
CA GLN A 489 -4.24 -18.51 -2.52
C GLN A 489 -3.30 -17.58 -3.29
N VAL A 490 -2.10 -17.32 -2.77
CA VAL A 490 -1.06 -16.55 -3.47
C VAL A 490 -0.75 -17.22 -4.82
N ARG A 491 -0.55 -18.54 -4.82
CA ARG A 491 -0.37 -19.33 -6.05
C ARG A 491 -1.56 -19.19 -7.00
N ALA A 492 -2.79 -19.28 -6.52
CA ALA A 492 -3.99 -19.19 -7.33
C ALA A 492 -4.07 -17.86 -8.08
N ILE A 493 -3.79 -16.76 -7.37
CA ILE A 493 -3.76 -15.41 -7.95
C ILE A 493 -2.64 -15.29 -8.98
N LEU A 494 -1.41 -15.72 -8.64
CA LEU A 494 -0.27 -15.65 -9.57
C LEU A 494 -0.50 -16.48 -10.83
N ARG A 495 -1.16 -17.64 -10.71
CA ARG A 495 -1.56 -18.45 -11.87
C ARG A 495 -2.57 -17.71 -12.74
N ALA A 496 -3.60 -17.09 -12.15
CA ALA A 496 -4.57 -16.27 -12.88
C ALA A 496 -3.89 -15.13 -13.65
N MET A 497 -2.98 -14.39 -12.98
CA MET A 497 -2.20 -13.32 -13.60
C MET A 497 -1.28 -13.80 -14.73
N ALA A 498 -0.64 -14.96 -14.55
CA ALA A 498 0.21 -15.55 -15.59
C ALA A 498 -0.60 -16.00 -16.81
N SER A 499 -1.79 -16.56 -16.59
CA SER A 499 -2.72 -16.92 -17.68
C SER A 499 -3.17 -15.68 -18.47
N ASP A 500 -3.54 -14.59 -17.79
CA ASP A 500 -3.83 -13.29 -18.44
C ASP A 500 -2.60 -12.75 -19.21
N ALA A 501 -1.38 -13.06 -18.74
CA ALA A 501 -0.14 -12.71 -19.41
C ALA A 501 0.15 -13.54 -20.68
N GLY A 502 -0.77 -14.39 -21.11
CA GLY A 502 -0.61 -15.29 -22.26
C GLY A 502 0.12 -16.59 -21.90
N GLY A 503 0.19 -16.90 -20.61
CA GLY A 503 0.68 -18.17 -20.13
C GLY A 503 -0.30 -19.29 -20.40
N SER A 504 0.10 -20.26 -21.23
CA SER A 504 -0.82 -21.27 -21.76
C SER A 504 -1.17 -22.38 -20.76
N GLU A 505 -0.35 -22.58 -19.72
CA GLU A 505 -0.48 -23.68 -18.74
C GLU A 505 0.02 -23.25 -17.34
N ASP A 506 -0.12 -24.10 -16.31
CA ASP A 506 0.40 -23.82 -14.96
C ASP A 506 1.90 -23.45 -15.04
N PHE A 507 2.40 -22.61 -14.13
CA PHE A 507 3.79 -22.10 -14.15
C PHE A 507 4.87 -23.20 -14.16
N LEU A 508 4.47 -24.44 -13.83
CA LEU A 508 5.26 -25.67 -13.90
C LEU A 508 5.39 -26.26 -15.30
N GLU A 509 4.36 -26.12 -16.14
CA GLU A 509 4.31 -26.70 -17.48
C GLU A 509 5.01 -25.78 -18.49
N GLU A 510 4.92 -24.46 -18.28
CA GLU A 510 5.69 -23.47 -19.03
C GLU A 510 7.21 -23.61 -18.87
N ALA A 511 7.66 -24.02 -17.69
CA ALA A 511 9.06 -24.29 -17.42
C ALA A 511 9.63 -25.45 -18.24
N SER A 512 8.76 -26.37 -18.64
CA SER A 512 9.10 -27.55 -19.44
C SER A 512 9.12 -27.22 -20.94
N SER A 513 8.40 -26.18 -21.37
CA SER A 513 8.20 -25.82 -22.77
C SER A 513 9.02 -24.61 -23.26
N ILE A 514 9.46 -23.70 -22.37
CA ILE A 514 10.19 -22.48 -22.74
C ILE A 514 11.69 -22.60 -22.41
N GLN A 515 12.51 -22.92 -23.42
CA GLN A 515 13.96 -22.68 -23.39
C GLN A 515 14.25 -21.20 -23.69
N GLY A 516 14.31 -20.35 -22.66
CA GLY A 516 14.65 -18.93 -22.83
C GLY A 516 14.30 -18.07 -21.62
N SER A 517 14.91 -16.89 -21.52
CA SER A 517 14.86 -15.96 -20.38
C SER A 517 13.57 -15.15 -20.23
N LYS A 518 12.53 -15.40 -21.04
CA LYS A 518 11.22 -14.73 -20.92
C LYS A 518 10.19 -15.70 -20.35
N ARG A 519 10.24 -15.91 -19.03
CA ARG A 519 9.20 -16.64 -18.29
C ARG A 519 8.08 -15.69 -17.89
N PRO A 520 6.80 -16.11 -17.95
CA PRO A 520 5.68 -15.29 -17.48
C PRO A 520 5.86 -14.90 -16.00
N LEU A 521 6.21 -15.82 -15.11
CA LEU A 521 6.58 -15.47 -13.72
C LEU A 521 7.99 -15.99 -13.40
N SER A 522 8.88 -15.10 -12.96
CA SER A 522 10.27 -15.46 -12.64
C SER A 522 10.67 -15.22 -11.19
N LYS A 523 10.08 -14.20 -10.55
CA LYS A 523 10.43 -13.78 -9.20
C LYS A 523 9.18 -13.32 -8.45
N LEU A 524 9.03 -13.79 -7.22
CA LEU A 524 8.08 -13.25 -6.25
C LEU A 524 8.87 -12.55 -5.15
N ALA A 525 8.89 -11.23 -5.18
CA ALA A 525 9.38 -10.46 -4.04
C ALA A 525 8.31 -10.45 -2.93
N VAL A 526 8.75 -10.52 -1.67
CA VAL A 526 7.85 -10.62 -0.53
C VAL A 526 8.24 -9.69 0.61
N ASP A 527 7.26 -9.04 1.23
CA ASP A 527 7.39 -8.26 2.45
C ASP A 527 6.23 -8.56 3.42
N GLY A 528 6.20 -7.87 4.56
CA GLY A 528 5.10 -7.99 5.54
C GLY A 528 5.42 -8.84 6.78
N GLY A 529 4.40 -9.04 7.62
CA GLY A 529 4.55 -9.70 8.91
C GLY A 529 4.83 -11.19 8.79
N MET A 530 4.09 -11.91 7.92
CA MET A 530 4.28 -13.36 7.76
C MET A 530 5.60 -13.70 7.07
N SER A 531 6.09 -12.84 6.18
CA SER A 531 7.31 -13.10 5.43
C SER A 531 8.56 -13.11 6.31
N LYS A 532 8.48 -12.65 7.57
CA LYS A 532 9.55 -12.77 8.57
C LYS A 532 9.84 -14.21 8.98
N ALA A 533 8.89 -15.12 8.80
CA ALA A 533 9.09 -16.55 9.05
C ALA A 533 9.68 -17.22 7.81
N ASP A 534 10.88 -17.80 7.94
CA ASP A 534 11.54 -18.54 6.86
C ASP A 534 10.70 -19.74 6.41
N GLU A 535 9.96 -20.35 7.34
CA GLU A 535 9.06 -21.47 7.09
C GLU A 535 7.96 -21.11 6.09
N VAL A 536 7.36 -19.91 6.24
CA VAL A 536 6.30 -19.44 5.33
C VAL A 536 6.88 -19.24 3.93
N LEU A 537 8.07 -18.65 3.83
CA LEU A 537 8.69 -18.38 2.53
C LEU A 537 9.18 -19.65 1.83
N GLN A 538 9.68 -20.62 2.60
CA GLN A 538 10.02 -21.94 2.06
C GLN A 538 8.77 -22.68 1.58
N ILE A 539 7.66 -22.67 2.34
CA ILE A 539 6.38 -23.25 1.91
C ILE A 539 5.88 -22.56 0.64
N GLN A 540 5.95 -21.23 0.57
CA GLN A 540 5.55 -20.48 -0.62
C GLN A 540 6.40 -20.87 -1.84
N ALA A 541 7.72 -20.95 -1.69
CA ALA A 541 8.63 -21.39 -2.75
C ALA A 541 8.34 -22.83 -3.19
N ASP A 542 8.10 -23.74 -2.23
CA ASP A 542 7.74 -25.13 -2.51
C ASP A 542 6.42 -25.25 -3.28
N ILE A 543 5.44 -24.39 -2.98
CA ILE A 543 4.12 -24.37 -3.65
C ILE A 543 4.20 -23.75 -5.06
N LEU A 544 5.04 -22.74 -5.27
CA LEU A 544 5.27 -22.08 -6.58
C LEU A 544 6.24 -22.87 -7.46
N GLY A 545 7.09 -23.70 -6.88
CA GLY A 545 7.98 -24.57 -7.63
C GLY A 545 9.27 -23.91 -8.13
N PRO A 546 10.11 -24.68 -8.86
CA PRO A 546 11.53 -24.37 -9.06
C PRO A 546 11.78 -23.20 -10.02
N CYS A 547 10.74 -22.66 -10.63
CA CYS A 547 10.85 -21.65 -11.69
C CYS A 547 10.63 -20.24 -11.20
N VAL A 548 10.17 -20.10 -9.96
CA VAL A 548 9.92 -18.83 -9.29
C VAL A 548 10.86 -18.72 -8.10
N ASP A 549 11.73 -17.72 -8.12
CA ASP A 549 12.55 -17.39 -6.96
C ASP A 549 11.71 -16.53 -5.99
N VAL A 550 11.47 -17.02 -4.78
CA VAL A 550 10.82 -16.25 -3.72
C VAL A 550 11.90 -15.47 -2.97
N LYS A 551 11.82 -14.14 -3.01
CA LYS A 551 12.85 -13.28 -2.41
C LYS A 551 12.27 -12.38 -1.34
N ARG A 552 12.73 -12.54 -0.10
CA ARG A 552 12.42 -11.60 0.98
C ARG A 552 13.05 -10.25 0.69
N ALA A 553 12.27 -9.20 0.81
CA ALA A 553 12.77 -7.83 0.70
C ALA A 553 13.77 -7.55 1.84
N LYS A 554 14.95 -7.02 1.48
CA LYS A 554 16.01 -6.64 2.43
C LYS A 554 15.58 -5.47 3.32
N ILE A 555 14.81 -4.54 2.75
CA ILE A 555 14.25 -3.39 3.44
C ILE A 555 12.77 -3.66 3.67
N SER A 556 12.33 -3.56 4.92
CA SER A 556 10.94 -3.85 5.28
C SER A 556 9.96 -2.73 4.88
N GLU A 557 10.42 -1.48 4.78
CA GLU A 557 9.59 -0.32 4.38
C GLU A 557 9.54 -0.14 2.85
N CYS A 558 9.13 -1.19 2.13
CA CYS A 558 9.10 -1.20 0.67
C CYS A 558 8.18 -0.11 0.08
N THR A 559 7.03 0.16 0.68
CA THR A 559 6.11 1.21 0.21
C THR A 559 6.80 2.58 0.18
N ALA A 560 7.39 2.99 1.30
CA ALA A 560 8.11 4.26 1.36
C ALA A 560 9.35 4.27 0.45
N LEU A 561 10.07 3.14 0.36
CA LEU A 561 11.22 3.02 -0.53
C LEU A 561 10.84 3.22 -2.00
N GLY A 562 9.69 2.72 -2.45
CA GLY A 562 9.21 2.90 -3.82
C GLY A 562 8.99 4.37 -4.18
N ALA A 563 8.32 5.13 -3.31
CA ALA A 563 8.16 6.57 -3.50
C ALA A 563 9.51 7.32 -3.42
N ALA A 564 10.45 6.84 -2.60
CA ALA A 564 11.81 7.38 -2.57
C ALA A 564 12.55 7.16 -3.90
N ILE A 565 12.46 5.95 -4.47
CA ILE A 565 13.03 5.61 -5.78
C ILE A 565 12.43 6.50 -6.86
N ALA A 566 11.10 6.65 -6.89
CA ALA A 566 10.43 7.54 -7.84
C ALA A 566 10.93 8.98 -7.72
N ALA A 567 11.03 9.53 -6.51
CA ALA A 567 11.55 10.89 -6.31
C ALA A 567 13.03 11.01 -6.75
N GLY A 568 13.86 10.01 -6.42
CA GLY A 568 15.29 9.99 -6.74
C GLY A 568 15.62 9.89 -8.23
N LEU A 569 14.72 9.34 -9.04
CA LEU A 569 14.85 9.18 -10.50
C LEU A 569 14.27 10.34 -11.32
N SER A 570 13.51 11.24 -10.69
CA SER A 570 12.75 12.31 -11.37
C SER A 570 13.57 13.43 -12.01
N PHE A 571 14.88 13.47 -11.76
CA PHE A 571 15.75 14.52 -12.30
C PHE A 571 16.08 14.25 -13.77
N LYS A 572 15.93 15.27 -14.62
CA LYS A 572 16.18 15.15 -16.07
C LYS A 572 17.60 14.70 -16.38
N ASN A 573 18.59 15.35 -15.77
CA ASN A 573 20.00 14.99 -15.96
C ASN A 573 20.34 13.76 -15.08
N PRO A 574 20.92 12.68 -15.64
CA PRO A 574 21.30 11.50 -14.88
C PRO A 574 22.25 11.79 -13.69
N GLU A 575 23.16 12.76 -13.83
CA GLU A 575 24.09 13.17 -12.76
C GLU A 575 23.39 13.87 -11.59
N ASP A 576 22.22 14.45 -11.83
CA ASP A 576 21.40 15.08 -10.79
C ASP A 576 20.48 14.05 -10.09
N ARG A 577 20.39 12.82 -10.58
CA ARG A 577 19.60 11.78 -9.91
C ARG A 577 20.31 11.25 -8.68
N ILE A 578 19.58 10.50 -7.86
CA ILE A 578 20.17 9.76 -6.72
C ILE A 578 20.55 8.35 -7.17
N TRP A 579 19.77 7.78 -8.07
CA TRP A 579 20.11 6.58 -8.82
C TRP A 579 20.09 6.91 -10.31
N LYS A 580 21.00 6.35 -11.10
CA LYS A 580 21.10 6.68 -12.53
C LYS A 580 19.91 6.16 -13.32
N ASP A 581 19.54 4.92 -13.05
CA ASP A 581 18.45 4.16 -13.67
C ASP A 581 17.99 3.03 -12.73
N LEU A 582 17.06 2.18 -13.18
CA LEU A 582 16.53 1.07 -12.38
C LEU A 582 17.57 -0.02 -12.09
N ASN A 583 18.59 -0.19 -12.92
CA ASN A 583 19.65 -1.17 -12.66
C ASN A 583 20.57 -0.68 -11.54
N ASP A 584 20.90 0.61 -11.52
CA ASP A 584 21.65 1.25 -10.43
C ASP A 584 20.88 1.17 -9.10
N VAL A 585 19.54 1.33 -9.13
CA VAL A 585 18.69 1.09 -7.95
C VAL A 585 18.88 -0.34 -7.42
N VAL A 586 18.79 -1.35 -8.29
CA VAL A 586 18.98 -2.75 -7.90
C VAL A 586 20.37 -3.00 -7.34
N GLU A 587 21.42 -2.50 -7.99
CA GLU A 587 22.80 -2.68 -7.55
C GLU A 587 23.05 -2.06 -6.16
N LYS A 588 22.57 -0.84 -5.92
CA LYS A 588 22.82 -0.11 -4.67
C LYS A 588 22.00 -0.62 -3.50
N ILE A 589 20.75 -0.98 -3.72
CA ILE A 589 19.82 -1.37 -2.64
C ILE A 589 19.95 -2.85 -2.32
N ASP A 590 19.86 -3.70 -3.34
CA ASP A 590 19.88 -5.15 -3.18
C ASP A 590 21.32 -5.61 -2.88
N GLY A 591 22.28 -5.12 -3.68
CA GLY A 591 23.68 -5.52 -3.62
C GLY A 591 23.93 -6.92 -4.18
N PRO A 592 25.08 -7.56 -3.88
CA PRO A 592 25.33 -8.94 -4.28
C PRO A 592 24.30 -9.89 -3.65
N THR A 593 23.90 -10.92 -4.41
CA THR A 593 22.82 -11.86 -4.05
C THR A 593 23.00 -12.41 -2.64
N ASP A 594 22.08 -12.06 -1.74
CA ASP A 594 22.00 -12.61 -0.40
C ASP A 594 21.24 -13.95 -0.43
N ALA A 595 21.99 -15.05 -0.27
CA ALA A 595 21.43 -16.40 -0.23
C ALA A 595 20.47 -16.62 0.94
N GLN A 596 20.57 -15.84 2.03
CA GLN A 596 19.68 -16.00 3.20
C GLN A 596 18.26 -15.50 2.94
N ASN A 597 18.11 -14.56 2.01
CA ASN A 597 16.82 -13.95 1.67
C ASN A 597 16.22 -14.49 0.36
N SER A 598 16.78 -15.59 -0.18
CA SER A 598 16.33 -16.23 -1.41
C SER A 598 15.91 -17.67 -1.15
N PHE A 599 14.65 -17.98 -1.46
CA PHE A 599 14.01 -19.26 -1.20
C PHE A 599 13.69 -19.93 -2.53
N LYS A 600 14.18 -21.16 -2.68
CA LYS A 600 13.92 -22.01 -3.85
C LYS A 600 13.16 -23.25 -3.43
N ALA A 601 12.32 -23.73 -4.34
CA ALA A 601 11.56 -24.95 -4.14
C ALA A 601 12.50 -26.15 -3.87
N LYS A 602 12.18 -26.90 -2.83
CA LYS A 602 12.81 -28.18 -2.44
C LYS A 602 11.84 -29.35 -2.61
N LEU A 603 10.52 -29.07 -2.63
CA LEU A 603 9.49 -30.10 -2.76
C LEU A 603 9.46 -30.71 -4.18
N PRO A 604 9.39 -32.05 -4.34
CA PRO A 604 9.23 -32.70 -5.63
C PRO A 604 7.94 -32.30 -6.37
N ASP A 605 8.00 -32.29 -7.70
CA ASP A 605 6.90 -31.80 -8.54
C ASP A 605 5.62 -32.63 -8.40
N ASN A 606 5.73 -33.96 -8.25
CA ASN A 606 4.57 -34.84 -8.07
C ASN A 606 3.79 -34.52 -6.79
N ASP A 607 4.50 -34.22 -5.70
CA ASP A 607 3.88 -33.87 -4.43
C ASP A 607 3.17 -32.52 -4.54
N ARG A 608 3.83 -31.52 -5.16
CA ARG A 608 3.26 -30.21 -5.43
C ARG A 608 1.98 -30.27 -6.27
N ARG A 609 1.95 -31.07 -7.34
CA ARG A 609 0.75 -31.30 -8.17
C ARG A 609 -0.36 -31.96 -7.36
N THR A 610 -0.03 -32.91 -6.51
CA THR A 610 -1.01 -33.59 -5.64
C THR A 610 -1.61 -32.63 -4.61
N MET A 611 -0.78 -31.81 -3.97
CA MET A 611 -1.24 -30.79 -3.02
C MET A 611 -2.14 -29.76 -3.70
N TRP A 612 -1.78 -29.31 -4.90
CA TRP A 612 -2.59 -28.37 -5.69
C TRP A 612 -3.97 -28.93 -6.04
N LYS A 613 -4.03 -30.17 -6.54
CA LYS A 613 -5.31 -30.84 -6.81
C LYS A 613 -6.18 -30.97 -5.55
N ARG A 614 -5.56 -31.19 -4.38
CA ARG A 614 -6.28 -31.25 -3.11
C ARG A 614 -6.80 -29.87 -2.70
N TRP A 615 -6.01 -28.82 -2.91
CA TRP A 615 -6.43 -27.43 -2.70
C TRP A 615 -7.64 -27.07 -3.58
N GLU A 616 -7.58 -27.28 -4.90
CA GLU A 616 -8.69 -26.98 -5.81
C GLU A 616 -9.99 -27.71 -5.41
N ASN A 617 -9.86 -28.98 -5.02
CA ASN A 617 -10.95 -29.79 -4.48
C ASN A 617 -11.53 -29.28 -3.16
N ALA A 618 -10.71 -28.65 -2.32
CA ALA A 618 -11.16 -28.07 -1.05
C ALA A 618 -11.85 -26.73 -1.29
N VAL A 619 -11.32 -25.90 -2.20
CA VAL A 619 -11.93 -24.64 -2.63
C VAL A 619 -13.33 -24.89 -3.17
N SER A 620 -13.50 -25.85 -4.08
CA SER A 620 -14.82 -26.15 -4.68
C SER A 620 -15.87 -26.57 -3.65
N ARG A 621 -15.46 -27.14 -2.51
CA ARG A 621 -16.37 -27.53 -1.42
C ARG A 621 -16.65 -26.42 -0.42
N ALA A 622 -15.77 -25.41 -0.34
CA ALA A 622 -15.93 -24.26 0.54
C ALA A 622 -16.77 -23.15 -0.09
N LYS A 623 -16.95 -23.17 -1.42
CA LYS A 623 -17.73 -22.19 -2.18
C LYS A 623 -19.23 -22.26 -1.88
N GLY A 624 -19.89 -21.10 -1.98
CA GLY A 624 -21.35 -20.96 -1.85
C GLY A 624 -21.93 -21.42 -0.52
N TRP A 625 -21.11 -21.44 0.55
CA TRP A 625 -21.54 -21.95 1.85
C TRP A 625 -22.72 -21.17 2.45
N LEU A 626 -22.85 -19.88 2.13
CA LEU A 626 -23.95 -19.04 2.55
C LEU A 626 -24.98 -18.73 1.45
N ASP A 627 -24.83 -19.29 0.24
CA ASP A 627 -25.62 -18.86 -0.93
C ASP A 627 -27.09 -19.33 -0.90
N ASP A 628 -27.52 -20.02 0.17
CA ASP A 628 -28.91 -20.44 0.42
C ASP A 628 -29.25 -20.43 1.93
N VAL A 629 -29.10 -19.28 2.61
CA VAL A 629 -29.59 -19.06 3.99
C VAL A 629 -30.54 -17.87 4.08
#